data_AF-A0A914WV17-F1
#
_entry.id   AF-A0A914WV17-F1
#
_cell.length_a   1.000
_cell.length_b   1.000
_cell.length_c   1.000
_cell.angle_alpha   90.00
_cell.angle_beta   90.00
_cell.angle_gamma   90.00
#
_symmetry.space_group_name_H-M   'P 1'
#
loop_
_entity.id
_entity.type
_entity.pdbx_description
1 polymer ?
#
loop_
_entity_poly.entity_id
_entity_poly.type
_entity_poly.pdbx_seq_one_letter_code
_entity_poly.pdbx_strand_id
1 'polypeptide(L)'
;MGLLTYRNYWRDVIFEYLCKLSHGEGEQLSIKDLSAETGIHPNDIVSTLQFHKMMRYYKGKHIILAGAVEKYRKTERHQAAAHRRRIKPDCLQWRPSAHRETVEAA
;
A
#
# COMPACT_ATOMS: atom_id res chain seq x y z
N MET A 1 -7.92 4.18 18.85
CA MET A 1 -7.00 5.00 18.04
C MET A 1 -6.07 4.14 17.16
N GLY A 2 -6.56 3.08 16.50
CA GLY A 2 -5.72 2.22 15.64
C GLY A 2 -5.87 2.52 14.15
N LEU A 3 -7.12 2.64 13.70
CA LEU A 3 -7.47 2.77 12.28
C LEU A 3 -6.84 3.99 11.60
N LEU A 4 -6.76 5.14 12.29
CA LEU A 4 -6.13 6.34 11.73
C LEU A 4 -4.62 6.15 11.49
N THR A 5 -3.95 5.47 12.42
CA THR A 5 -2.53 5.14 12.31
C THR A 5 -2.28 4.17 11.16
N TYR A 6 -3.12 3.13 11.03
CA TYR A 6 -3.06 2.20 9.90
C TYR A 6 -3.29 2.89 8.56
N ARG A 7 -4.30 3.77 8.46
CA ARG A 7 -4.56 4.54 7.23
C ARG A 7 -3.39 5.43 6.83
N ASN A 8 -2.74 6.09 7.79
CA ASN A 8 -1.54 6.88 7.49
C ASN A 8 -0.38 6.00 7.02
N TYR A 9 -0.13 4.87 7.69
CA TYR A 9 0.89 3.91 7.25
C TYR A 9 0.60 3.37 5.84
N TRP A 10 -0.62 2.90 5.58
CA TRP A 10 -1.01 2.39 4.26
C TRP A 10 -0.93 3.45 3.18
N ARG A 11 -1.42 4.67 3.46
CA ARG A 11 -1.30 5.82 2.55
C ARG A 11 0.15 5.95 2.08
N ASP A 12 1.06 5.97 3.04
CA ASP A 12 2.45 6.19 2.77
C ASP A 12 3.14 5.05 2.00
N VAL A 13 2.84 3.80 2.35
CA VAL A 13 3.38 2.63 1.64
C VAL A 13 2.87 2.60 0.20
N ILE A 14 1.57 2.83 0.01
CA ILE A 14 0.94 2.89 -1.32
C ILE A 14 1.57 4.00 -2.16
N PHE A 15 1.83 5.17 -1.57
CA PHE A 15 2.47 6.26 -2.28
C PHE A 15 3.92 6.01 -2.65
N GLU A 16 4.69 5.39 -1.76
CA GLU A 16 6.06 5.01 -2.08
C GLU A 16 6.10 4.04 -3.26
N TYR A 17 5.16 3.08 -3.30
CA TYR A 17 4.99 2.18 -4.44
C TYR A 17 4.58 2.92 -5.73
N LEU A 18 3.59 3.81 -5.64
CA LEU A 18 3.16 4.65 -6.77
C LEU A 18 4.29 5.54 -7.33
N CYS A 19 5.13 6.10 -6.47
CA CYS A 19 6.27 6.91 -6.89
C CYS A 19 7.35 6.08 -7.61
N LYS A 20 7.54 4.81 -7.19
CA LYS A 20 8.45 3.89 -7.87
C LYS A 20 7.94 3.53 -9.27
N LEU A 21 6.64 3.24 -9.39
CA LEU A 21 6.01 2.93 -10.68
C LEU A 21 5.96 4.13 -11.63
N SER A 22 5.77 5.36 -11.11
CA SER A 22 5.69 6.56 -11.94
C SER A 22 6.97 6.89 -12.72
N HIS A 23 8.10 6.24 -12.40
CA HIS A 23 9.33 6.34 -13.20
C HIS A 23 9.23 5.57 -14.53
N GLY A 24 8.28 4.63 -14.67
CA GLY A 24 7.89 4.02 -15.94
C GLY A 24 6.67 4.75 -16.51
N GLU A 25 6.83 5.44 -17.63
CA GLU A 25 5.72 6.14 -18.28
C GLU A 25 4.65 5.13 -18.74
N GLY A 26 3.46 5.19 -18.14
CA GLY A 26 2.25 4.53 -18.66
C GLY A 26 1.83 3.21 -18.03
N GLU A 27 2.46 2.78 -16.93
CA GLU A 27 2.09 1.51 -16.30
C GLU A 27 0.74 1.60 -15.55
N GLN A 28 -0.19 0.72 -15.91
CA GLN A 28 -1.50 0.64 -15.26
C GLN A 28 -1.32 0.02 -13.87
N LEU A 29 -1.64 0.75 -12.81
CA LEU A 29 -1.62 0.19 -11.47
C LEU A 29 -2.71 -0.88 -11.31
N SER A 30 -2.29 -2.10 -11.00
CA SER A 30 -3.16 -3.17 -10.52
C SER A 30 -3.22 -3.17 -8.98
N ILE A 31 -4.44 -3.14 -8.43
CA ILE A 31 -4.64 -3.28 -6.97
C ILE A 31 -4.13 -4.65 -6.47
N LYS A 32 -4.20 -5.68 -7.32
CA LYS A 32 -3.72 -7.03 -6.96
C LYS A 32 -2.20 -7.04 -6.78
N ASP A 33 -1.48 -6.39 -7.68
CA ASP A 33 -0.01 -6.36 -7.63
C ASP A 33 0.46 -5.51 -6.43
N LEU A 34 -0.21 -4.38 -6.19
CA LEU A 34 0.01 -3.57 -5.00
C LEU A 34 -0.27 -4.36 -3.71
N SER A 35 -1.32 -5.17 -3.68
CA SER A 35 -1.63 -6.03 -2.52
C SER A 35 -0.57 -7.10 -2.31
N ALA A 36 -0.10 -7.74 -3.37
CA ALA A 36 0.95 -8.76 -3.31
C ALA A 36 2.29 -8.19 -2.83
N GLU A 37 2.69 -7.02 -3.30
CA GLU A 37 3.96 -6.38 -2.93
C GLU A 37 3.94 -5.85 -1.50
N THR A 38 2.83 -5.23 -1.09
CA THR A 38 2.75 -4.51 0.20
C THR A 38 2.21 -5.37 1.34
N GLY A 39 1.58 -6.51 1.04
CA GLY A 39 0.87 -7.34 2.01
C GLY A 39 -0.40 -6.70 2.58
N ILE A 40 -0.86 -5.58 2.01
CA ILE A 40 -2.09 -4.89 2.43
C ILE A 40 -3.29 -5.49 1.70
N HIS A 41 -4.40 -5.69 2.40
CA HIS A 41 -5.61 -6.23 1.78
C HIS A 41 -6.17 -5.27 0.69
N PRO A 42 -6.67 -5.77 -0.45
CA PRO A 42 -7.17 -4.93 -1.54
C PRO A 42 -8.24 -3.90 -1.12
N ASN A 43 -9.14 -4.29 -0.23
CA ASN A 43 -10.20 -3.39 0.28
C ASN A 43 -9.62 -2.24 1.12
N ASP A 44 -8.55 -2.48 1.87
CA ASP A 44 -7.90 -1.45 2.69
C ASP A 44 -7.15 -0.44 1.83
N ILE A 45 -6.52 -0.91 0.74
CA ILE A 45 -5.92 -0.05 -0.29
C ILE A 45 -6.99 0.88 -0.89
N VAL A 46 -8.11 0.32 -1.33
CA VAL A 46 -9.19 1.06 -1.98
C VAL A 46 -9.84 2.04 -1.01
N SER A 47 -10.11 1.64 0.24
CA SER A 47 -10.70 2.53 1.24
C SER A 47 -9.76 3.67 1.63
N THR A 48 -8.45 3.42 1.73
CA THR A 48 -7.43 4.42 2.05
C THR A 48 -7.26 5.43 0.91
N LEU A 49 -7.19 4.96 -0.33
CA LEU A 49 -7.07 5.83 -1.51
C LEU A 49 -8.31 6.72 -1.70
N GLN A 50 -9.51 6.19 -1.42
CA GLN A 50 -10.75 6.98 -1.42
C GLN A 50 -10.78 8.00 -0.29
N PHE A 51 -10.40 7.62 0.92
CA PHE A 51 -10.39 8.51 2.09
C PHE A 51 -9.50 9.74 1.86
N HIS A 52 -8.36 9.57 1.18
CA HIS A 52 -7.47 10.66 0.85
C HIS A 52 -7.84 11.42 -0.44
N LYS A 53 -8.99 11.12 -1.05
CA LYS A 53 -9.48 11.73 -2.31
C LYS A 53 -8.51 11.59 -3.48
N MET A 54 -7.86 10.43 -3.57
CA MET A 54 -6.79 10.17 -4.54
C MET A 54 -7.19 9.17 -5.60
N MET A 55 -8.37 8.58 -5.45
CA MET A 55 -8.96 7.64 -6.38
C MET A 55 -10.37 8.10 -6.73
N ARG A 56 -10.75 7.88 -7.99
CA ARG A 56 -12.12 7.98 -8.46
C ARG A 56 -12.51 6.68 -9.14
N TYR A 57 -13.77 6.28 -8.97
CA TYR A 57 -14.34 5.21 -9.75
C TYR A 57 -14.92 5.80 -11.03
N TYR A 58 -14.51 5.28 -12.19
CA TYR A 58 -14.98 5.73 -13.49
C TYR A 58 -15.11 4.54 -14.44
N LYS A 59 -16.30 4.36 -15.02
CA LYS A 59 -16.61 3.28 -15.99
C LYS A 59 -16.15 1.88 -15.54
N GLY A 60 -16.41 1.50 -14.29
CA GLY A 60 -16.01 0.17 -13.81
C GLY A 60 -14.56 0.08 -13.33
N LYS A 61 -13.78 1.16 -13.44
CA LYS A 61 -12.34 1.17 -13.15
C LYS A 61 -12.00 2.15 -12.04
N HIS A 62 -11.04 1.78 -11.21
CA HIS A 62 -10.44 2.66 -10.22
C HIS A 62 -9.32 3.48 -10.88
N ILE A 63 -9.50 4.79 -10.95
CA ILE A 63 -8.54 5.75 -11.53
C ILE A 63 -7.87 6.51 -10.40
N ILE A 64 -6.54 6.55 -10.39
CA ILE A 64 -5.75 7.34 -9.44
C ILE A 64 -5.54 8.74 -10.01
N LEU A 65 -5.70 9.74 -9.15
CA LEU A 65 -5.52 11.15 -9.48
C LEU A 65 -4.05 11.52 -9.36
N ALA A 66 -3.38 11.74 -10.50
CA ALA A 66 -1.98 12.13 -10.56
C ALA A 66 -1.65 13.39 -9.72
N GLY A 67 -2.57 14.35 -9.64
CA GLY A 67 -2.40 15.55 -8.81
C GLY A 67 -2.24 15.27 -7.31
N ALA A 68 -2.85 14.20 -6.79
CA ALA A 68 -2.67 13.80 -5.39
C ALA A 68 -1.28 13.17 -5.15
N VAL A 69 -0.79 12.39 -6.13
CA VAL A 69 0.55 11.80 -6.11
C VAL A 69 1.64 12.86 -6.17
N GLU A 70 1.49 13.83 -7.07
CA GLU A 70 2.38 14.98 -7.22
C GLU A 70 2.47 15.81 -5.92
N LYS A 71 1.32 16.05 -5.27
CA LYS A 71 1.27 16.78 -3.99
C LYS A 71 2.00 16.02 -2.87
N TYR A 72 1.79 14.71 -2.77
CA TYR A 72 2.49 13.88 -1.79
C TYR A 72 4.01 13.90 -2.03
N ARG A 73 4.43 13.78 -3.29
CA ARG A 73 5.85 13.80 -3.69
C ARG A 73 6.56 15.08 -3.25
N LYS A 74 5.90 16.25 -3.39
CA LYS A 74 6.49 17.56 -3.10
C LYS A 74 6.51 17.90 -1.61
N THR A 75 5.45 17.57 -0.87
CA THR A 75 5.24 18.12 0.48
C THR A 75 5.34 17.06 1.58
N GLU A 76 4.73 15.90 1.36
CA GLU A 76 4.55 14.91 2.43
C GLU A 76 5.68 13.88 2.47
N ARG A 77 6.34 13.60 1.34
CA ARG A 77 7.46 12.65 1.27
C ARG A 77 8.60 13.03 2.22
N HIS A 78 8.95 14.31 2.31
CA HIS A 78 10.04 14.78 3.19
C HIS A 78 9.69 14.64 4.67
N GLN A 79 8.45 14.96 5.05
CA GLN A 79 7.99 14.83 6.43
C GLN A 79 7.85 13.37 6.86
N ALA A 80 7.32 12.55 5.95
CA ALA A 80 7.20 11.10 6.09
C ALA A 80 8.57 10.41 6.22
N ALA A 81 9.57 10.82 5.46
CA ALA A 81 10.91 10.26 5.52
C ALA A 81 11.67 10.66 6.79
N ALA A 82 11.50 11.90 7.27
CA ALA A 82 12.21 12.42 8.43
C ALA A 82 11.87 11.69 9.75
N HIS A 83 10.66 11.13 9.87
CA HIS A 83 10.17 10.57 11.14
C HIS A 83 10.02 9.05 11.16
N ARG A 84 10.40 8.33 10.08
CA ARG A 84 10.17 6.89 10.01
C ARG A 84 11.41 6.05 10.27
N ARG A 85 11.33 5.27 11.35
CA ARG A 85 12.12 4.04 11.51
C ARG A 85 11.54 2.98 10.57
N ARG A 86 12.36 2.44 9.68
CA ARG A 86 11.99 1.35 8.78
C ARG A 86 12.44 0.01 9.36
N ILE A 87 11.61 -1.01 9.19
CA ILE A 87 11.97 -2.39 9.52
C ILE A 87 12.88 -2.91 8.41
N LYS A 88 14.04 -3.47 8.78
CA LYS A 88 14.93 -4.15 7.83
C LYS A 88 14.48 -5.61 7.71
N PRO A 89 14.08 -6.08 6.53
CA PRO A 89 13.65 -7.47 6.34
C PRO A 89 14.77 -8.47 6.66
N ASP A 90 16.03 -8.12 6.38
CA ASP A 90 17.20 -8.96 6.67
C ASP A 90 17.41 -9.26 8.17
N CYS A 91 16.87 -8.41 9.04
CA CYS A 91 16.95 -8.60 10.49
C CYS A 91 15.77 -9.42 11.05
N LEU A 92 14.80 -9.81 10.21
CA LEU A 92 13.63 -10.57 10.64
C LEU A 92 13.91 -12.07 10.55
N GLN A 93 14.32 -12.65 11.67
CA GLN A 93 14.42 -14.11 11.80
C GLN A 93 13.07 -14.68 12.25
N TRP A 94 12.16 -14.85 11.30
CA TRP A 94 10.84 -15.41 11.55
C TRP A 94 10.48 -16.48 10.52
N ARG A 95 9.80 -17.54 10.97
CA ARG A 95 9.27 -18.59 10.10
C ARG A 95 7.79 -18.81 10.43
N PRO A 96 6.91 -19.02 9.44
CA PRO A 96 5.52 -19.35 9.69
C PRO A 96 5.41 -20.60 10.56
N SER A 97 4.60 -20.53 11.61
CA SER A 97 4.19 -21.74 12.34
C SER A 97 3.35 -22.58 11.40
N ALA A 98 3.80 -23.79 11.05
CA ALA A 98 3.00 -24.73 10.29
C ALA A 98 1.67 -24.95 11.03
N HIS A 99 0.57 -24.44 10.47
CA HIS A 99 -0.75 -24.80 10.94
C HIS A 99 -0.85 -26.31 10.71
N ARG A 100 -1.00 -27.06 11.79
CA ARG A 100 -1.16 -28.51 11.75
C ARG A 100 -2.44 -28.80 10.97
N GLU A 101 -2.32 -29.18 9.70
CA GLU A 101 -3.41 -29.76 8.94
C GLU A 101 -3.71 -31.10 9.59
N THR A 102 -4.78 -31.18 10.38
CA THR A 102 -5.35 -32.44 10.80
C THR A 102 -5.85 -33.13 9.55
N VAL A 103 -5.02 -34.01 9.00
CA VAL A 103 -5.42 -34.97 7.99
C VAL A 103 -6.47 -35.86 8.65
N GLU A 104 -7.74 -35.62 8.33
CA GLU A 104 -8.84 -36.52 8.67
C GLU A 104 -8.59 -37.83 7.93
N ALA A 105 -8.12 -38.83 8.67
CA ALA A 105 -7.99 -40.20 8.20
C ALA A 105 -9.40 -40.83 8.15
N ALA A 106 -9.66 -41.50 7.03
CA ALA A 106 -10.89 -42.19 6.64
C ALA A 106 -11.39 -43.23 7.66
#